data_AF-A0A3D3KZA4-F1
#
_entry.id   AF-A0A3D3KZA4-F1
#
_cell.length_a   1.000
_cell.length_b   1.000
_cell.length_c   1.000
_cell.angle_alpha   90.00
_cell.angle_beta   90.00
_cell.angle_gamma   90.00
#
_symmetry.space_group_name_H-M   'P 1'
#
loop_
_entity.id
_entity.type
_entity.pdbx_description
1 polymer ?
#
loop_
_entity_poly.entity_id
_entity_poly.type
_entity_poly.pdbx_seq_one_letter_code
_entity_poly.pdbx_strand_id
1 'polypeptide(L)' 'MRSILATDCGSTTTKAILIELMDGEYRLQGRGEAPTTVEAPFEDVTRGVLNAVGEVEELSGRKLLDGENILTPQNG' A
#
# COMPACT_ATOMS: atom_id res chain seq x y z
N MET A 1 7.88 9.65 12.32
CA MET A 1 8.75 8.85 11.40
C MET A 1 8.51 9.32 9.96
N ARG A 2 9.51 9.32 9.06
CA ARG A 2 9.26 9.63 7.63
C ARG A 2 9.09 8.32 6.85
N SER A 3 7.96 8.18 6.17
CA SER A 3 7.67 7.01 5.33
C SER A 3 6.96 7.39 4.04
N ILE A 4 7.11 6.54 3.02
CA ILE A 4 6.45 6.64 1.73
C ILE A 4 5.71 5.33 1.52
N LEU A 5 4.42 5.41 1.23
CA LEU A 5 3.64 4.30 0.72
C LEU A 5 3.46 4.55 -0.78
N ALA A 6 3.93 3.62 -1.61
CA ALA A 6 3.85 3.74 -3.06
C ALA A 6 3.08 2.55 -3.63
N THR A 7 2.26 2.80 -4.66
CA THR A 7 1.43 1.78 -5.30
C THR A 7 1.63 1.80 -6.80
N ASP A 8 1.77 0.62 -7.39
CA ASP A 8 1.85 0.39 -8.83
C ASP A 8 0.62 -0.42 -9.28
N CYS A 9 -0.21 0.16 -10.13
CA CYS A 9 -1.45 -0.45 -10.61
C CYS A 9 -1.23 -1.04 -12.01
N GLY A 10 -0.87 -2.33 -12.07
CA GLY A 10 -0.70 -3.05 -13.33
C GLY A 10 -2.00 -3.64 -13.87
N SER A 11 -1.92 -4.24 -15.07
CA SER A 11 -3.03 -4.93 -15.75
C SER A 11 -3.39 -6.29 -15.13
N THR A 12 -2.54 -6.83 -14.25
CA THR A 12 -2.78 -8.12 -13.60
C THR A 12 -2.72 -8.00 -12.09
N THR A 13 -1.81 -7.17 -11.58
CA THR A 13 -1.58 -7.03 -10.14
C THR A 13 -1.45 -5.57 -9.77
N THR A 14 -1.99 -5.19 -8.63
CA THR A 14 -1.66 -3.95 -7.94
C THR A 14 -0.67 -4.27 -6.83
N LYS A 15 0.46 -3.56 -6.81
CA LYS A 15 1.52 -3.75 -5.81
C LYS A 15 1.58 -2.52 -4.92
N ALA A 16 1.81 -2.72 -3.62
CA ALA A 16 2.08 -1.65 -2.66
C ALA A 16 3.40 -1.90 -1.95
N ILE A 17 4.20 -0.85 -1.74
CA ILE A 17 5.45 -0.92 -0.98
C ILE A 17 5.50 0.18 0.08
N LEU A 18 5.98 -0.19 1.27
CA LEU A 18 6.29 0.73 2.35
C LEU A 18 7.80 0.97 2.39
N ILE A 19 8.20 2.22 2.30
CA ILE A 19 9.59 2.66 2.37
C ILE A 19 9.71 3.60 3.59
N GLU A 20 10.68 3.36 4.46
CA GLU A 20 10.90 4.17 5.66
C GLU A 20 12.31 4.75 5.67
N LEU A 21 12.44 5.96 6.22
CA LEU A 21 13.74 6.56 6.48
C LEU A 21 14.31 5.98 7.79
N MET A 22 15.38 5.18 7.69
CA MET A 22 16.09 4.56 8.80
C MET A 22 17.57 4.93 8.74
N ASP A 23 18.12 5.45 9.83
CA ASP A 23 19.53 5.84 9.93
C ASP A 23 20.02 6.77 8.80
N GLY A 24 19.12 7.62 8.30
CA GLY A 24 19.42 8.57 7.21
C GLY A 24 19.22 8.02 5.80
N GLU A 25 18.81 6.76 5.63
CA GLU A 25 18.59 6.12 4.33
C GLU A 25 17.16 5.58 4.18
N TYR A 26 16.61 5.65 2.96
CA TYR A 26 15.31 5.02 2.69
C TYR A 26 15.47 3.53 2.45
N ARG A 27 14.73 2.71 3.20
CA ARG A 27 14.75 1.25 3.12
C ARG A 27 13.37 0.71 2.83
N LEU A 28 13.29 -0.34 2.02
CA LEU A 28 12.06 -1.09 1.78
C LEU A 28 11.74 -1.92 3.04
N GLN A 29 10.55 -1.72 3.60
CA GLN A 29 10.13 -2.30 4.87
C GLN A 29 8.98 -3.29 4.73
N GLY A 30 8.13 -3.09 3.72
CA GLY A 30 7.01 -3.99 3.44
C GLY A 30 6.63 -3.95 1.98
N ARG A 31 6.09 -5.07 1.49
CA ARG A 31 5.56 -5.21 0.14
C ARG A 31 4.30 -6.07 0.20
N GLY A 32 3.24 -5.58 -0.43
CA GLY A 32 1.98 -6.28 -0.63
C GLY A 32 1.60 -6.28 -2.11
N GLU A 33 0.78 -7.23 -2.51
CA GLU A 33 0.38 -7.49 -3.88
C GLU A 33 -1.01 -8.11 -3.93
N ALA A 34 -1.95 -7.40 -4.53
CA ALA A 34 -3.30 -7.91 -4.79
C ALA A 34 -3.54 -8.05 -6.30
N PRO A 35 -4.47 -8.92 -6.73
CA PRO A 35 -5.00 -8.85 -8.09
C PRO A 35 -5.49 -7.43 -8.40
N THR A 36 -5.22 -6.96 -9.62
CA THR A 36 -5.74 -5.67 -10.05
C THR A 36 -7.26 -5.72 -10.18
N THR A 37 -7.89 -4.55 -10.07
CA THR A 37 -9.33 -4.37 -10.22
C THR A 37 -9.67 -3.38 -11.34
N VAL A 38 -8.71 -3.18 -12.28
CA VAL A 38 -8.87 -2.28 -13.43
C VAL A 38 -9.91 -2.75 -14.44
N GLU A 39 -10.12 -4.06 -14.55
CA GLU A 39 -11.07 -4.68 -15.46
C GLU A 39 -12.40 -5.05 -14.76
N ALA A 40 -13.40 -5.43 -15.55
CA ALA A 40 -14.64 -6.01 -15.07
C ALA A 40 -14.40 -7.24 -14.16
N PRO A 41 -15.23 -7.47 -13.12
CA PRO A 41 -16.48 -6.76 -12.82
C PRO A 41 -16.32 -5.54 -11.91
N PHE A 42 -15.10 -5.17 -11.52
CA PHE A 42 -14.87 -4.10 -10.55
C PHE A 42 -14.68 -2.73 -11.20
N GLU A 43 -13.84 -2.66 -12.24
CA GLU A 43 -13.55 -1.43 -13.00
C GLU A 43 -13.17 -0.23 -12.11
N ASP A 44 -12.51 -0.49 -10.98
CA ASP A 44 -12.06 0.51 -10.01
C ASP A 44 -10.73 0.08 -9.39
N VAL A 45 -9.63 0.68 -9.83
CA VAL A 45 -8.27 0.39 -9.35
C VAL A 45 -8.08 0.69 -7.86
N THR A 46 -8.91 1.54 -7.26
CA THR A 46 -8.84 1.89 -5.83
C THR A 46 -9.03 0.64 -4.97
N ARG A 47 -9.88 -0.29 -5.39
CA ARG A 47 -10.10 -1.57 -4.68
C ARG A 47 -8.82 -2.41 -4.62
N GLY A 48 -8.14 -2.56 -5.74
CA GLY A 48 -6.84 -3.24 -5.82
C GLY A 48 -5.76 -2.54 -4.99
N VAL A 49 -5.76 -1.21 -4.98
CA VAL A 49 -4.88 -0.40 -4.12
C VAL A 49 -5.13 -0.69 -2.64
N LEU A 50 -6.38 -0.63 -2.17
CA LEU A 50 -6.74 -0.88 -0.78
C LEU A 50 -6.36 -2.31 -0.35
N ASN A 51 -6.59 -3.29 -1.22
CA ASN A 51 -6.21 -4.68 -0.94
C ASN A 51 -4.68 -4.84 -0.81
N ALA A 52 -3.91 -4.27 -1.74
CA ALA A 52 -2.45 -4.36 -1.71
C ALA A 52 -1.86 -3.61 -0.49
N VAL A 53 -2.42 -2.45 -0.14
CA VAL A 53 -2.04 -1.70 1.07
C VAL A 53 -2.43 -2.47 2.34
N GLY A 54 -3.57 -3.16 2.35
CA GLY A 54 -3.99 -4.03 3.45
C GLY A 54 -3.00 -5.16 3.72
N GLU A 55 -2.44 -5.77 2.67
CA GLU A 55 -1.38 -6.77 2.83
C GLU A 55 -0.09 -6.16 3.38
N VAL A 56 0.27 -4.94 2.97
CA VAL A 56 1.38 -4.20 3.60
C VAL A 56 1.08 -3.92 5.08
N GLU A 57 -0.16 -3.56 5.43
CA GLU A 57 -0.62 -3.34 6.82
C GLU A 57 -0.33 -4.58 7.68
N GLU A 58 -0.76 -5.75 7.20
CA GLU A 58 -0.58 -7.03 7.87
C GLU A 58 0.90 -7.42 8.00
N LEU A 59 1.66 -7.35 6.91
CA LEU A 59 3.07 -7.78 6.89
C LEU A 59 3.99 -6.85 7.69
N SER A 60 3.71 -5.55 7.70
CA SER A 60 4.52 -4.57 8.43
C SER A 60 4.10 -4.39 9.89
N GLY A 61 2.93 -4.92 10.29
CA GLY A 61 2.35 -4.72 11.62
C GLY A 61 1.99 -3.25 11.92
N ARG A 62 1.96 -2.39 10.91
CA ARG A 62 1.60 -0.97 11.04
C ARG A 62 0.15 -0.78 10.64
N LYS A 63 -0.59 0.12 11.30
CA LYS A 63 -1.88 0.60 10.79
C LYS A 63 -1.66 1.57 9.62
N LEU A 64 -2.24 1.28 8.46
CA LEU A 64 -2.13 2.06 7.21
C LEU A 64 -3.51 2.42 6.63
N LEU A 65 -4.56 1.68 6.99
CA LEU A 65 -5.93 1.85 6.54
C LEU A 65 -6.86 2.15 7.73
N ASP A 66 -7.84 3.02 7.51
CA ASP A 66 -9.03 3.20 8.34
C ASP A 66 -10.28 3.00 7.47
N GLY A 67 -10.78 1.77 7.45
CA GLY A 67 -11.74 1.32 6.46
C GLY A 67 -11.16 1.41 5.04
N GLU A 68 -11.79 2.21 4.19
CA GLU A 68 -11.34 2.47 2.81
C GLU A 68 -10.42 3.70 2.69
N ASN A 69 -10.04 4.33 3.82
CA ASN A 69 -9.16 5.49 3.81
C ASN A 69 -7.71 5.10 4.09
N ILE A 70 -6.78 5.58 3.26
CA ILE A 70 -5.34 5.48 3.54
C ILE A 70 -4.96 6.56 4.55
N LEU A 71 -4.34 6.15 5.65
CA LEU A 71 -3.88 7.06 6.71
C LEU A 71 -2.66 7.85 6.23
N THR A 72 -2.85 9.14 5.97
CA THR A 72 -1.77 10.07 5.55
C THR A 72 -2.05 11.53 5.99
N PRO A 73 -1.03 12.32 6.37
CA PRO A 73 0.30 11.85 6.74
C PRO A 73 0.21 10.97 7.99
N GLN A 74 1.23 10.16 8.23
CA GLN A 74 1.28 9.38 9.46
C GLN A 74 1.39 10.35 10.64
N ASN A 75 0.33 10.47 11.44
CA ASN A 75 0.37 11.22 12.69
C ASN A 75 1.04 10.33 13.75
N GLY A 76 2.33 10.57 14.00
CA GLY A 76 3.14 9.84 14.96
C GLY A 76 4.41 10.61 15.32
#